data_AF-A0A7V9DAV9-F1
#
_entry.id   AF-A0A7V9DAV9-F1
#
_cell.length_a   1.000
_cell.length_b   1.000
_cell.length_c   1.000
_cell.angle_alpha   90.00
_cell.angle_beta   90.00
_cell.angle_gamma   90.00
#
_symmetry.space_group_name_H-M   'P 1'
#
loop_
_entity.id
_entity.type
_entity.pdbx_description
1 polymer ?
#
loop_
_entity_poly.entity_id
_entity_poly.type
_entity_poly.pdbx_seq_one_letter_code
_entity_poly.pdbx_strand_id
1 'polypeptide(L)'
;MTKMNQMTIRHSVSVLCILVFAAIAGAQTHDAQAYFSYVKNITEAADNKARGEAILAELRKLKIRVSTEGFSDKNRRGERIEGLNIIAEVINPDAKKMVMIGAHLDRVGVGTGAIDNASGSAAVISLLKAFRERPLKNIRLQGAFWDQEEQGLVGSRIYVQNRKEKGLPQIYINFDVFGAGDTLWLWSADENLEFVKNFKAEAARMKAAQFVSKDYPASDHRSFIVDGVQSYSFSLGPAGEAANIVKVLTGQEIKPENFPAVLRTIHTENDTIDAVDAKAVARALAVVEAAIRTLDK
;
A
#
# COMPACT_ATOMS: atom_id res chain seq x y z
N MET A 1 41.50 -7.44 -76.61
CA MET A 1 41.65 -7.97 -75.23
C MET A 1 40.74 -7.19 -74.30
N THR A 2 39.79 -7.91 -73.75
CA THR A 2 38.56 -7.50 -73.08
C THR A 2 38.82 -6.87 -71.70
N LYS A 3 38.26 -5.70 -71.39
CA LYS A 3 38.16 -5.22 -70.00
C LYS A 3 36.70 -5.32 -69.55
N MET A 4 36.47 -6.31 -68.69
CA MET A 4 35.20 -6.57 -68.01
C MET A 4 34.88 -5.47 -66.99
N ASN A 5 33.63 -4.99 -67.06
CA ASN A 5 32.93 -4.29 -65.99
C ASN A 5 32.86 -5.17 -64.73
N GLN A 6 33.21 -4.60 -63.57
CA GLN A 6 32.68 -5.05 -62.28
C GLN A 6 32.06 -3.86 -61.55
N MET A 7 30.75 -3.73 -61.72
CA MET A 7 29.89 -2.85 -60.95
C MET A 7 29.71 -3.49 -59.57
N THR A 8 30.33 -2.92 -58.54
CA THR A 8 30.21 -3.43 -57.17
C THR A 8 28.98 -2.78 -56.52
N ILE A 9 27.88 -3.52 -56.45
CA ILE A 9 26.66 -3.11 -55.75
C ILE A 9 26.92 -3.25 -54.24
N ARG A 10 27.23 -2.15 -53.56
CA ARG A 10 27.23 -2.09 -52.09
C ARG A 10 25.78 -2.16 -51.60
N HIS A 11 25.39 -3.31 -51.05
CA HIS A 11 24.16 -3.44 -50.27
C HIS A 11 24.39 -2.76 -48.92
N SER A 12 23.84 -1.55 -48.75
CA SER A 12 23.72 -0.91 -47.45
C SER A 12 22.60 -1.62 -46.68
N VAL A 13 22.97 -2.62 -45.87
CA VAL A 13 22.07 -3.15 -44.85
C VAL A 13 22.08 -2.17 -43.69
N SER A 14 21.16 -1.21 -43.71
CA SER A 14 20.83 -0.40 -42.54
C SER A 14 20.17 -1.31 -41.52
N VAL A 15 20.95 -1.85 -40.58
CA VAL A 15 20.42 -2.45 -39.37
C VAL A 15 19.90 -1.31 -38.50
N LEU A 16 18.63 -0.98 -38.69
CA LEU A 16 17.88 -0.15 -37.77
C LEU A 16 17.69 -0.98 -36.49
N CYS A 17 18.67 -0.92 -35.59
CA CYS A 17 18.52 -1.38 -34.22
C CYS A 17 17.46 -0.51 -33.54
N ILE A 18 16.19 -0.88 -33.69
CA ILE A 18 15.13 -0.41 -32.80
C ILE A 18 15.36 -1.11 -31.46
N LEU A 19 16.28 -0.56 -30.67
CA LEU A 19 16.34 -0.82 -29.25
C LEU A 19 15.17 -0.06 -28.61
N VAL A 20 14.00 -0.70 -28.56
CA VAL A 20 12.95 -0.30 -27.61
C VAL A 20 13.43 -0.72 -26.22
N PHE A 21 14.32 0.08 -25.64
CA PHE A 21 14.45 0.09 -24.18
C PHE A 21 13.21 0.80 -23.63
N ALA A 22 12.13 0.05 -23.43
CA ALA A 22 11.18 0.42 -22.40
C ALA A 22 11.92 0.19 -21.07
N ALA A 23 12.62 1.22 -20.60
CA ALA A 23 13.08 1.26 -19.22
C ALA A 23 11.81 1.23 -18.35
N ILE A 24 11.43 0.02 -17.90
CA ILE A 24 10.64 -0.12 -16.67
C ILE A 24 11.57 0.43 -15.62
N ALA A 25 11.43 1.72 -15.34
CA ALA A 25 12.26 2.41 -14.40
C ALA A 25 12.05 1.68 -13.05
N GLY A 26 13.06 0.92 -12.61
CA GLY A 26 12.96 0.05 -11.44
C GLY A 26 12.50 0.83 -10.20
N ALA A 27 11.92 0.10 -9.24
CA ALA A 27 11.54 0.67 -7.95
C ALA A 27 12.69 1.42 -7.29
N GLN A 28 12.36 2.52 -6.63
CA GLN A 28 13.33 3.33 -5.91
C GLN A 28 13.73 2.62 -4.61
N THR A 29 14.93 2.92 -4.12
CA THR A 29 15.26 2.63 -2.73
C THR A 29 14.44 3.55 -1.84
N HIS A 30 13.50 3.00 -1.08
CA HIS A 30 12.76 3.78 -0.08
C HIS A 30 13.69 4.16 1.07
N ASP A 31 13.51 5.38 1.59
CA ASP A 31 14.28 5.91 2.70
C ASP A 31 13.70 5.40 4.03
N ALA A 32 14.39 4.45 4.66
CA ALA A 32 14.01 3.89 5.95
C ALA A 32 13.97 4.94 7.07
N GLN A 33 14.85 5.95 7.03
CA GLN A 33 14.89 7.00 8.05
C GLN A 33 13.70 7.96 7.90
N ALA A 34 13.36 8.33 6.66
CA ALA A 34 12.17 9.11 6.39
C ALA A 34 10.90 8.36 6.82
N TYR A 35 10.77 7.08 6.42
CA TYR A 35 9.67 6.22 6.84
C TYR A 35 9.53 6.15 8.38
N PHE A 36 10.62 5.86 9.08
CA PHE A 36 10.62 5.80 10.55
C PHE A 36 10.19 7.14 11.18
N SER A 37 10.60 8.26 10.58
CA SER A 37 10.22 9.59 11.05
C SER A 37 8.72 9.86 10.88
N TYR A 38 8.10 9.36 9.80
CA TYR A 38 6.65 9.42 9.62
C TYR A 38 5.92 8.59 10.69
N VAL A 39 6.37 7.35 10.94
CA VAL A 39 5.80 6.51 11.99
C VAL A 39 5.90 7.22 13.34
N LYS A 40 7.09 7.71 13.71
CA LYS A 40 7.32 8.47 14.95
C LYS A 40 6.37 9.64 15.12
N ASN A 41 6.23 10.49 14.10
CA ASN A 41 5.38 11.67 14.21
C ASN A 41 3.89 11.31 14.38
N ILE A 42 3.44 10.21 13.79
CA ILE A 42 2.07 9.71 13.97
C ILE A 42 1.91 9.08 15.36
N THR A 43 2.88 8.27 15.78
CA THR A 43 2.87 7.56 17.08
C THR A 43 2.94 8.51 18.28
N GLU A 44 3.66 9.63 18.18
CA GLU A 44 3.77 10.64 19.25
C GLU A 44 2.52 11.53 19.38
N ALA A 45 1.56 11.42 18.46
CA ALA A 45 0.33 12.18 18.53
C ALA A 45 -0.58 11.68 19.66
N ALA A 46 -1.15 12.62 20.41
CA ALA A 46 -1.92 12.31 21.62
C ALA A 46 -3.19 11.48 21.37
N ASP A 47 -3.86 11.73 20.25
CA ASP A 47 -5.14 11.11 19.88
C ASP A 47 -5.27 10.97 18.34
N ASN A 48 -6.37 10.36 17.87
CA ASN A 48 -6.61 10.12 16.45
C ASN A 48 -6.72 11.41 15.63
N LYS A 49 -7.25 12.50 16.21
CA LYS A 49 -7.29 13.80 15.53
C LYS A 49 -5.87 14.33 15.32
N ALA A 50 -5.02 14.27 16.34
CA ALA A 50 -3.63 14.67 16.26
C ALA A 50 -2.82 13.78 15.31
N ARG A 51 -3.13 12.47 15.22
CA ARG A 51 -2.56 11.55 14.20
C ARG A 51 -2.88 12.03 12.78
N GLY A 52 -4.14 12.39 12.53
CA GLY A 52 -4.56 12.99 11.26
C GLY A 52 -3.81 14.29 10.93
N GLU A 53 -3.61 15.18 11.91
CA GLU A 53 -2.83 16.40 11.72
C GLU A 53 -1.34 16.12 11.42
N ALA A 54 -0.75 15.11 12.06
CA ALA A 54 0.62 14.68 11.77
C ALA A 54 0.75 14.18 10.33
N ILE A 55 -0.19 13.35 9.86
CA ILE A 55 -0.25 12.89 8.46
C ILE A 55 -0.38 14.07 7.49
N LEU A 56 -1.32 15.00 7.76
CA LEU A 56 -1.49 16.20 6.94
C LEU A 56 -0.23 17.05 6.88
N ALA A 57 0.50 17.19 8.00
CA ALA A 57 1.75 17.92 8.05
C ALA A 57 2.82 17.28 7.14
N GLU A 58 2.98 15.95 7.18
CA GLU A 58 3.92 15.24 6.31
C GLU A 58 3.56 15.38 4.83
N LEU A 59 2.29 15.19 4.47
CA LEU A 59 1.82 15.34 3.08
C LEU A 59 2.02 16.77 2.56
N ARG A 60 1.78 17.78 3.39
CA ARG A 60 2.02 19.20 3.06
C ARG A 60 3.50 19.51 2.85
N LYS A 61 4.40 18.98 3.70
CA LYS A 61 5.86 19.09 3.52
C LYS A 61 6.30 18.52 2.16
N LEU A 62 5.68 17.41 1.76
CA LEU A 62 5.91 16.75 0.47
C LEU A 62 5.23 17.47 -0.70
N LYS A 63 4.45 18.53 -0.47
CA LYS A 63 3.67 19.26 -1.48
C LYS A 63 2.74 18.33 -2.25
N ILE A 64 2.12 17.38 -1.56
CA ILE A 64 1.04 16.54 -2.08
C ILE A 64 -0.29 17.29 -1.87
N ARG A 65 -1.18 17.27 -2.86
CA ARG A 65 -2.50 17.88 -2.71
C ARG A 65 -3.31 17.06 -1.70
N VAL A 66 -3.93 17.73 -0.74
CA VAL A 66 -4.73 17.07 0.31
C VAL A 66 -6.12 17.69 0.41
N SER A 67 -7.10 16.86 0.73
CA SER A 67 -8.45 17.26 1.14
C SER A 67 -8.90 16.38 2.30
N THR A 68 -9.80 16.89 3.12
CA THR A 68 -10.36 16.16 4.26
C THR A 68 -11.86 15.96 4.10
N GLU A 69 -12.37 14.79 4.48
CA GLU A 69 -13.79 14.46 4.41
C GLU A 69 -14.29 14.10 5.81
N GLY A 70 -14.98 15.05 6.45
CA GLY A 70 -15.57 14.85 7.77
C GLY A 70 -16.86 14.04 7.70
N PHE A 71 -17.11 13.20 8.71
CA PHE A 71 -18.30 12.37 8.76
C PHE A 71 -18.80 12.15 10.19
N SER A 72 -20.06 11.73 10.30
CA SER A 72 -20.71 11.36 11.55
C SER A 72 -21.66 10.17 11.31
N ASP A 73 -21.43 9.05 11.98
CA ASP A 73 -22.18 7.80 11.78
C ASP A 73 -22.21 6.96 13.08
N LYS A 74 -22.82 5.78 13.05
CA LYS A 74 -22.82 4.81 14.14
C LYS A 74 -21.72 3.78 13.95
N ASN A 75 -20.98 3.50 15.03
CA ASN A 75 -20.06 2.37 15.08
C ASN A 75 -20.80 1.02 15.15
N ARG A 76 -20.05 -0.09 15.19
CA ARG A 76 -20.62 -1.45 15.35
C ARG A 76 -21.47 -1.66 16.62
N ARG A 77 -21.33 -0.81 17.64
CA ARG A 77 -22.14 -0.84 18.88
C ARG A 77 -23.38 0.06 18.81
N GLY A 78 -23.59 0.78 17.70
CA GLY A 78 -24.69 1.72 17.52
C GLY A 78 -24.44 3.11 18.13
N GLU A 79 -23.24 3.38 18.63
CA GLU A 79 -22.85 4.65 19.24
C GLU A 79 -22.50 5.66 18.15
N ARG A 80 -22.95 6.91 18.31
CA ARG A 80 -22.59 7.99 17.39
C ARG A 80 -21.11 8.33 17.54
N ILE A 81 -20.40 8.31 16.43
CA ILE A 81 -19.00 8.69 16.33
C ILE A 81 -18.80 9.69 15.19
N GLU A 82 -17.75 10.49 15.31
CA GLU A 82 -17.30 11.43 14.30
C GLU A 82 -15.89 11.06 13.87
N GLY A 83 -15.54 11.39 12.63
CA GLY A 83 -14.20 11.16 12.12
C GLY A 83 -13.88 12.02 10.92
N LEU A 84 -12.62 11.98 10.52
CA LEU A 84 -12.08 12.78 9.43
C LEU A 84 -11.16 11.93 8.54
N ASN A 85 -11.66 11.53 7.37
CA ASN A 85 -10.80 10.91 6.37
C ASN A 85 -9.89 11.95 5.72
N ILE A 86 -8.66 11.56 5.38
CA ILE A 86 -7.74 12.39 4.59
C ILE A 86 -7.54 11.75 3.24
N ILE A 87 -7.75 12.52 2.17
CA ILE A 87 -7.49 12.11 0.79
C ILE A 87 -6.30 12.93 0.27
N ALA A 88 -5.32 12.24 -0.27
CA ALA A 88 -4.11 12.78 -0.86
C ALA A 88 -4.07 12.45 -2.35
N GLU A 89 -3.58 13.36 -3.19
CA GLU A 89 -3.53 13.15 -4.64
C GLU A 89 -2.18 13.52 -5.24
N VAL A 90 -1.61 12.60 -6.00
CA VAL A 90 -0.54 12.89 -6.95
C VAL A 90 -1.17 13.34 -8.26
N ILE A 91 -1.03 14.63 -8.57
CA ILE A 91 -1.69 15.25 -9.73
C ILE A 91 -1.16 14.61 -11.02
N ASN A 92 -2.08 14.04 -11.80
CA ASN A 92 -1.83 13.60 -13.17
C ASN A 92 -3.07 13.95 -14.04
N PRO A 93 -3.01 15.06 -14.82
CA PRO A 93 -4.14 15.48 -15.65
C PRO A 93 -4.47 14.51 -16.78
N ASP A 94 -3.47 13.78 -17.28
CA ASP A 94 -3.59 12.88 -18.44
C ASP A 94 -4.01 11.45 -18.04
N ALA A 95 -4.18 11.21 -16.74
CA ALA A 95 -4.56 9.92 -16.22
C ALA A 95 -5.94 9.45 -16.71
N LYS A 96 -6.00 8.19 -17.13
CA LYS A 96 -7.22 7.51 -17.59
C LYS A 96 -7.79 6.57 -16.54
N LYS A 97 -6.98 6.24 -15.53
CA LYS A 97 -7.30 5.31 -14.45
C LYS A 97 -7.00 5.97 -13.11
N MET A 98 -7.81 5.66 -12.11
CA MET A 98 -7.59 6.02 -10.72
C MET A 98 -7.21 4.75 -9.95
N VAL A 99 -6.05 4.79 -9.31
CA VAL A 99 -5.64 3.78 -8.33
C VAL A 99 -5.55 4.49 -6.99
N MET A 100 -6.11 3.87 -5.96
CA MET A 100 -6.03 4.36 -4.60
C MET A 100 -5.20 3.41 -3.74
N ILE A 101 -4.28 3.97 -2.96
CA ILE A 101 -3.60 3.29 -1.86
C ILE A 101 -4.15 3.83 -0.54
N GLY A 102 -4.26 3.01 0.50
CA GLY A 102 -4.78 3.50 1.78
C GLY A 102 -4.37 2.70 2.99
N ALA A 103 -4.56 3.30 4.16
CA ALA A 103 -4.34 2.73 5.48
C ALA A 103 -5.25 3.46 6.46
N HIS A 104 -5.61 2.86 7.59
CA HIS A 104 -6.29 3.63 8.62
C HIS A 104 -5.30 4.45 9.45
N LEU A 105 -5.77 5.61 9.91
CA LEU A 105 -5.01 6.55 10.71
C LEU A 105 -5.28 6.41 12.19
N ASP A 106 -6.43 5.87 12.58
CA ASP A 106 -6.80 5.73 13.98
C ASP A 106 -6.00 4.61 14.66
N ARG A 107 -6.05 4.62 15.99
CA ARG A 107 -5.59 3.53 16.85
C ARG A 107 -6.64 3.23 17.91
N VAL A 108 -6.54 2.06 18.51
CA VAL A 108 -7.21 1.79 19.79
C VAL A 108 -6.65 2.66 20.93
N GLY A 109 -7.38 2.75 22.04
CA GLY A 109 -7.02 3.59 23.18
C GLY A 109 -5.75 3.16 23.93
N VAL A 110 -5.33 1.90 23.78
CA VAL A 110 -4.14 1.32 24.43
C VAL A 110 -2.95 1.30 23.46
N GLY A 111 -1.73 1.42 23.99
CA GLY A 111 -0.52 1.50 23.18
C GLY A 111 -0.46 2.78 22.34
N THR A 112 0.55 2.85 21.47
CA THR A 112 0.73 4.02 20.58
C THR A 112 0.36 3.72 19.13
N GLY A 113 -0.01 2.47 18.81
CA GLY A 113 -0.50 2.08 17.50
C GLY A 113 0.54 2.30 16.41
N ALA A 114 1.78 1.88 16.69
CA ALA A 114 2.92 2.08 15.81
C ALA A 114 2.91 1.08 14.65
N ILE A 115 2.71 -0.20 14.97
CA ILE A 115 2.43 -1.26 14.01
C ILE A 115 1.00 -1.12 13.50
N ASP A 116 0.03 -0.92 14.39
CA ASP A 116 -1.39 -0.81 14.06
C ASP A 116 -1.97 0.60 14.37
N ASN A 117 -2.00 1.54 13.41
CA ASN A 117 -1.50 1.41 12.04
C ASN A 117 -0.75 2.67 11.55
N ALA A 118 0.06 3.26 12.42
CA ALA A 118 0.99 4.32 11.99
C ALA A 118 1.95 3.82 10.90
N SER A 119 2.32 2.54 10.94
CA SER A 119 3.18 1.88 9.94
C SER A 119 2.55 1.88 8.53
N GLY A 120 1.29 1.46 8.37
CA GLY A 120 0.57 1.49 7.10
C GLY A 120 0.35 2.91 6.59
N SER A 121 -0.01 3.84 7.48
CA SER A 121 -0.10 5.26 7.14
C SER A 121 1.24 5.81 6.62
N ALA A 122 2.36 5.51 7.29
CA ALA A 122 3.70 5.90 6.84
C ALA A 122 4.11 5.24 5.51
N ALA A 123 3.67 4.01 5.26
CA ALA A 123 3.86 3.32 3.98
C ALA A 123 3.14 4.04 2.83
N VAL A 124 1.89 4.46 3.05
CA VAL A 124 1.13 5.27 2.08
C VAL A 124 1.83 6.61 1.81
N ILE A 125 2.29 7.33 2.83
CA ILE A 125 3.06 8.58 2.67
C ILE A 125 4.32 8.34 1.82
N SER A 126 5.05 7.26 2.10
CA SER A 126 6.29 6.91 1.40
C SER A 126 6.05 6.58 -0.08
N LEU A 127 4.97 5.85 -0.40
CA LEU A 127 4.58 5.56 -1.77
C LEU A 127 4.12 6.83 -2.50
N LEU A 128 3.29 7.66 -1.88
CA LEU A 128 2.87 8.94 -2.47
C LEU A 128 4.07 9.84 -2.81
N LYS A 129 5.08 9.89 -1.92
CA LYS A 129 6.34 10.59 -2.20
C LYS A 129 7.03 10.03 -3.44
N ALA A 130 7.23 8.71 -3.51
CA ALA A 130 7.90 8.05 -4.63
C ALA A 130 7.16 8.26 -5.97
N PHE A 131 5.83 8.19 -5.96
CA PHE A 131 5.01 8.43 -7.15
C PHE A 131 4.88 9.91 -7.49
N ARG A 132 5.01 10.84 -6.54
CA ARG A 132 5.13 12.27 -6.85
C ARG A 132 6.46 12.60 -7.52
N GLU A 133 7.56 12.00 -7.05
CA GLU A 133 8.89 12.18 -7.64
C GLU A 133 9.00 11.55 -9.03
N ARG A 134 8.32 10.41 -9.23
CA ARG A 134 8.25 9.70 -10.50
C ARG A 134 6.80 9.29 -10.83
N PRO A 135 6.01 10.22 -11.38
CA PRO A 135 4.61 10.00 -11.72
C PRO A 135 4.41 8.84 -12.68
N LEU A 136 3.29 8.16 -12.48
CA LEU A 136 2.73 7.22 -13.45
C LEU A 136 2.18 8.02 -14.64
N LYS A 137 2.21 7.42 -15.84
CA LYS A 137 1.76 8.06 -17.09
C LYS A 137 0.24 8.05 -17.20
N ASN A 138 -0.38 6.89 -17.01
CA ASN A 138 -1.80 6.64 -17.27
C ASN A 138 -2.65 6.60 -15.99
N ILE A 139 -2.01 6.59 -14.81
CA ILE A 139 -2.67 6.45 -13.52
C ILE A 139 -2.60 7.77 -12.74
N ARG A 140 -3.76 8.15 -12.18
CA ARG A 140 -3.90 9.10 -11.08
C ARG A 140 -3.85 8.31 -9.79
N LEU A 141 -2.78 8.47 -9.03
CA LEU A 141 -2.63 7.83 -7.73
C LEU A 141 -3.22 8.72 -6.65
N GLN A 142 -4.17 8.16 -5.89
CA GLN A 142 -4.69 8.74 -4.66
C GLN A 142 -4.19 7.96 -3.45
N GLY A 143 -3.93 8.68 -2.36
CA GLY A 143 -3.74 8.12 -1.03
C GLY A 143 -4.96 8.39 -0.19
N ALA A 144 -5.32 7.48 0.69
CA ALA A 144 -6.38 7.67 1.65
C ALA A 144 -5.95 7.23 3.04
N PHE A 145 -6.37 8.00 4.04
CA PHE A 145 -6.16 7.71 5.44
C PHE A 145 -7.53 7.67 6.11
N TRP A 146 -7.92 6.48 6.57
CA TRP A 146 -9.26 6.22 7.07
C TRP A 146 -9.32 6.40 8.57
N ASP A 147 -10.30 7.16 9.04
CA ASP A 147 -10.55 7.29 10.48
C ASP A 147 -11.62 6.27 10.90
N GLN A 148 -11.61 5.88 12.17
CA GLN A 148 -12.60 4.96 12.76
C GLN A 148 -12.64 3.56 12.12
N GLU A 149 -11.50 3.03 11.68
CA GLU A 149 -11.38 1.62 11.24
C GLU A 149 -11.66 0.69 12.43
N GLU A 150 -11.09 1.01 13.59
CA GLU A 150 -11.15 0.20 14.81
C GLU A 150 -12.57 0.12 15.40
N GLN A 151 -13.44 1.02 14.92
CA GLN A 151 -14.86 1.08 15.26
C GLN A 151 -15.76 0.32 14.27
N GLY A 152 -15.17 -0.33 13.27
CA GLY A 152 -15.83 -1.17 12.28
C GLY A 152 -15.80 -0.59 10.86
N LEU A 153 -14.62 -0.21 10.36
CA LEU A 153 -14.38 0.26 8.98
C LEU A 153 -15.19 1.52 8.62
N VAL A 154 -15.47 2.39 9.59
CA VAL A 154 -16.53 3.40 9.42
C VAL A 154 -16.11 4.47 8.41
N GLY A 155 -14.87 4.96 8.47
CA GLY A 155 -14.35 5.95 7.53
C GLY A 155 -14.35 5.47 6.08
N SER A 156 -13.78 4.29 5.81
CA SER A 156 -13.73 3.73 4.44
C SER A 156 -15.12 3.39 3.91
N ARG A 157 -16.02 2.86 4.76
CA ARG A 157 -17.41 2.58 4.37
C ARG A 157 -18.15 3.85 3.93
N ILE A 158 -18.04 4.92 4.70
CA ILE A 158 -18.69 6.20 4.38
C ILE A 158 -18.11 6.80 3.11
N TYR A 159 -16.79 6.72 2.93
CA TYR A 159 -16.15 7.17 1.69
C TYR A 159 -16.75 6.46 0.47
N VAL A 160 -16.79 5.12 0.49
CA VAL A 160 -17.32 4.34 -0.64
C VAL A 160 -18.79 4.67 -0.89
N GLN A 161 -19.62 4.75 0.16
CA GLN A 161 -21.04 5.11 0.05
C GLN A 161 -21.23 6.49 -0.60
N ASN A 162 -20.45 7.49 -0.19
CA ASN A 162 -20.54 8.87 -0.72
C ASN A 162 -20.02 9.00 -2.15
N ARG A 163 -19.19 8.07 -2.61
CA ARG A 163 -18.49 8.10 -3.90
C ARG A 163 -19.03 7.12 -4.93
N LYS A 164 -19.89 6.17 -4.54
CA LYS A 164 -20.47 5.15 -5.42
C LYS A 164 -21.05 5.73 -6.72
N GLU A 165 -21.74 6.86 -6.65
CA GLU A 165 -22.32 7.55 -7.81
C GLU A 165 -21.38 8.57 -8.45
N LYS A 166 -20.34 9.00 -7.73
CA LYS A 166 -19.37 10.03 -8.18
C LYS A 166 -18.13 9.42 -8.84
N GLY A 167 -17.95 8.11 -8.72
CA GLY A 167 -16.79 7.37 -9.20
C GLY A 167 -15.93 6.88 -8.03
N LEU A 168 -15.64 5.57 -8.05
CA LEU A 168 -14.68 4.89 -7.18
C LEU A 168 -13.38 4.63 -7.96
N PRO A 169 -12.24 4.42 -7.27
CA PRO A 169 -11.02 3.98 -7.94
C PRO A 169 -11.24 2.63 -8.61
N GLN A 170 -10.57 2.38 -9.74
CA GLN A 170 -10.60 1.05 -10.37
C GLN A 170 -9.89 0.00 -9.51
N ILE A 171 -8.85 0.40 -8.79
CA ILE A 171 -8.08 -0.47 -7.89
C ILE A 171 -7.87 0.22 -6.54
N TYR A 172 -8.10 -0.52 -5.45
CA TYR A 172 -7.74 -0.12 -4.09
C TYR A 172 -6.68 -1.05 -3.50
N ILE A 173 -5.62 -0.51 -2.89
CA ILE A 173 -4.56 -1.28 -2.24
C ILE A 173 -4.39 -0.77 -0.81
N ASN A 174 -4.72 -1.63 0.15
CA ASN A 174 -4.69 -1.32 1.56
C ASN A 174 -3.35 -1.71 2.22
N PHE A 175 -2.96 -0.99 3.28
CA PHE A 175 -1.81 -1.30 4.13
C PHE A 175 -2.26 -1.32 5.58
N ASP A 176 -2.15 -2.48 6.21
CA ASP A 176 -2.59 -2.69 7.58
C ASP A 176 -1.65 -3.66 8.29
N VAL A 177 -1.14 -3.26 9.46
CA VAL A 177 -0.05 -3.95 10.16
C VAL A 177 1.16 -4.11 9.22
N PHE A 178 1.78 -2.98 8.85
CA PHE A 178 2.86 -2.91 7.84
C PHE A 178 4.20 -2.45 8.44
N GLY A 179 4.59 -3.01 9.59
CA GLY A 179 5.77 -2.54 10.32
C GLY A 179 6.69 -3.62 10.89
N ALA A 180 6.31 -4.89 10.86
CA ALA A 180 7.00 -5.95 11.59
C ALA A 180 7.56 -7.03 10.65
N GLY A 181 8.83 -7.41 10.81
CA GLY A 181 9.42 -8.49 10.01
C GLY A 181 9.60 -8.13 8.53
N ASP A 182 9.76 -9.16 7.68
CA ASP A 182 10.24 -9.02 6.30
C ASP A 182 9.45 -9.83 5.26
N THR A 183 8.30 -10.39 5.64
CA THR A 183 7.43 -11.16 4.75
C THR A 183 6.20 -10.37 4.35
N LEU A 184 6.08 -10.07 3.06
CA LEU A 184 4.91 -9.40 2.49
C LEU A 184 3.72 -10.36 2.42
N TRP A 185 2.70 -10.10 3.21
CA TRP A 185 1.44 -10.81 3.12
C TRP A 185 0.45 -10.02 2.27
N LEU A 186 0.08 -10.56 1.10
CA LEU A 186 -0.90 -9.98 0.21
C LEU A 186 -2.23 -10.76 0.28
N TRP A 187 -3.29 -10.06 0.67
CA TRP A 187 -4.64 -10.50 0.38
C TRP A 187 -5.01 -10.26 -1.09
N SER A 188 -5.63 -11.25 -1.72
CA SER A 188 -6.30 -11.07 -3.01
C SER A 188 -7.49 -12.01 -3.16
N ALA A 189 -8.53 -11.55 -3.86
CA ALA A 189 -9.69 -12.35 -4.20
C ALA A 189 -9.36 -13.51 -5.17
N ASP A 190 -8.36 -13.32 -6.03
CA ASP A 190 -7.90 -14.34 -6.99
C ASP A 190 -6.39 -14.19 -7.25
N GLU A 191 -5.62 -15.25 -6.99
CA GLU A 191 -4.18 -15.26 -7.19
C GLU A 191 -3.76 -15.21 -8.67
N ASN A 192 -4.69 -15.43 -9.60
CA ASN A 192 -4.44 -15.38 -11.03
C ASN A 192 -4.54 -13.98 -11.63
N LEU A 193 -4.98 -12.99 -10.85
CA LEU A 193 -5.03 -11.60 -11.27
C LEU A 193 -3.64 -11.10 -11.67
N GLU A 194 -3.61 -10.27 -12.70
CA GLU A 194 -2.36 -9.80 -13.29
C GLU A 194 -1.45 -9.08 -12.28
N PHE A 195 -2.04 -8.26 -11.41
CA PHE A 195 -1.29 -7.59 -10.34
C PHE A 195 -0.61 -8.58 -9.39
N VAL A 196 -1.28 -9.69 -9.02
CA VAL A 196 -0.72 -10.71 -8.11
C VAL A 196 0.46 -11.42 -8.78
N LYS A 197 0.33 -11.75 -10.08
CA LYS A 197 1.43 -12.35 -10.86
C LYS A 197 2.63 -11.42 -10.94
N ASN A 198 2.40 -10.13 -11.21
CA ASN A 198 3.45 -9.13 -11.27
C ASN A 198 4.09 -8.90 -9.90
N PHE A 199 3.29 -8.84 -8.83
CA PHE A 199 3.78 -8.77 -7.45
C PHE A 199 4.70 -9.95 -7.12
N LYS A 200 4.27 -11.20 -7.39
CA LYS A 200 5.08 -12.40 -7.17
C LYS A 200 6.39 -12.35 -7.97
N ALA A 201 6.34 -11.87 -9.22
CA ALA A 201 7.53 -11.71 -10.06
C ALA A 201 8.52 -10.66 -9.50
N GLU A 202 8.02 -9.51 -9.05
CA GLU A 202 8.85 -8.47 -8.44
C GLU A 202 9.43 -8.91 -7.09
N ALA A 203 8.64 -9.61 -6.27
CA ALA A 203 9.12 -10.22 -5.03
C ALA A 203 10.25 -11.23 -5.31
N ALA A 204 10.08 -12.11 -6.29
CA ALA A 204 11.12 -13.06 -6.70
C ALA A 204 12.38 -12.35 -7.22
N ARG A 205 12.22 -11.33 -8.08
CA ARG A 205 13.32 -10.52 -8.62
C ARG A 205 14.13 -9.84 -7.52
N MET A 206 13.47 -9.35 -6.48
CA MET A 206 14.09 -8.67 -5.34
C MET A 206 14.45 -9.61 -4.19
N LYS A 207 14.18 -10.92 -4.31
CA LYS A 207 14.39 -11.94 -3.27
C LYS A 207 13.65 -11.60 -1.96
N ALA A 208 12.46 -11.04 -2.06
CA ALA A 208 11.60 -10.75 -0.91
C ALA A 208 10.70 -11.94 -0.58
N ALA A 209 10.57 -12.26 0.70
CA ALA A 209 9.61 -13.25 1.17
C ALA A 209 8.19 -12.71 0.97
N GLN A 210 7.29 -13.58 0.51
CA GLN A 210 5.90 -13.23 0.31
C GLN A 210 4.97 -14.41 0.61
N PHE A 211 3.74 -14.08 1.01
CA PHE A 211 2.65 -15.00 1.20
C PHE A 211 1.39 -14.38 0.59
N VAL A 212 0.71 -15.08 -0.32
CA VAL A 212 -0.58 -14.64 -0.87
C VAL A 212 -1.67 -15.57 -0.35
N SER A 213 -2.78 -15.02 0.14
CA SER A 213 -3.93 -15.81 0.55
C SER A 213 -5.24 -15.03 0.41
N LYS A 214 -6.33 -15.77 0.27
CA LYS A 214 -7.69 -15.23 0.35
C LYS A 214 -8.18 -15.06 1.80
N ASP A 215 -7.63 -15.86 2.71
CA ASP A 215 -7.91 -15.78 4.14
C ASP A 215 -6.99 -14.73 4.73
N TYR A 216 -7.57 -13.67 5.30
CA TYR A 216 -6.86 -12.47 5.77
C TYR A 216 -7.78 -11.70 6.74
N PRO A 217 -7.24 -10.98 7.76
CA PRO A 217 -8.04 -10.15 8.65
C PRO A 217 -8.92 -9.15 7.88
N ALA A 218 -10.11 -8.88 8.40
CA ALA A 218 -10.92 -7.80 7.85
C ALA A 218 -10.22 -6.46 8.06
N SER A 219 -10.18 -5.62 7.02
CA SER A 219 -9.63 -4.26 7.06
C SER A 219 -10.34 -3.41 5.97
N ASP A 220 -9.93 -2.16 5.76
CA ASP A 220 -10.63 -1.19 4.90
C ASP A 220 -10.87 -1.63 3.46
N HIS A 221 -10.05 -2.55 2.92
CA HIS A 221 -10.25 -3.14 1.59
C HIS A 221 -11.63 -3.79 1.43
N ARG A 222 -12.25 -4.25 2.52
CA ARG A 222 -13.60 -4.83 2.49
C ARG A 222 -14.67 -3.83 2.08
N SER A 223 -14.54 -2.57 2.47
CA SER A 223 -15.48 -1.50 2.10
C SER A 223 -15.53 -1.31 0.58
N PHE A 224 -14.40 -1.52 -0.10
CA PHE A 224 -14.26 -1.35 -1.56
C PHE A 224 -14.79 -2.57 -2.34
N ILE A 225 -14.54 -3.79 -1.86
CA ILE A 225 -14.96 -5.04 -2.53
C ILE A 225 -16.48 -5.14 -2.65
N VAL A 226 -17.21 -4.68 -1.62
CA VAL A 226 -18.68 -4.72 -1.58
C VAL A 226 -19.29 -3.98 -2.78
N ASP A 227 -18.63 -2.93 -3.26
CA ASP A 227 -19.04 -2.12 -4.40
C ASP A 227 -18.27 -2.45 -5.69
N GLY A 228 -17.64 -3.62 -5.75
CA GLY A 228 -17.03 -4.16 -6.97
C GLY A 228 -15.66 -3.59 -7.32
N VAL A 229 -15.01 -2.85 -6.42
CA VAL A 229 -13.66 -2.34 -6.65
C VAL A 229 -12.65 -3.47 -6.48
N GLN A 230 -11.80 -3.67 -7.50
CA GLN A 230 -10.71 -4.63 -7.44
C GLN A 230 -9.73 -4.21 -6.33
N SER A 231 -9.61 -5.04 -5.30
CA SER A 231 -8.90 -4.65 -4.08
C SER A 231 -7.78 -5.62 -3.72
N TYR A 232 -6.82 -5.11 -2.96
CA TYR A 232 -5.70 -5.84 -2.38
C TYR A 232 -5.43 -5.29 -0.98
N SER A 233 -4.86 -6.10 -0.09
CA SER A 233 -4.42 -5.64 1.24
C SER A 233 -3.06 -6.22 1.55
N PHE A 234 -2.13 -5.37 1.99
CA PHE A 234 -0.80 -5.76 2.41
C PHE A 234 -0.65 -5.65 3.92
N SER A 235 -0.07 -6.69 4.52
CA SER A 235 0.62 -6.62 5.80
C SER A 235 2.10 -6.94 5.62
N LEU A 236 2.93 -6.51 6.55
CA LEU A 236 4.31 -6.92 6.66
C LEU A 236 4.48 -7.56 8.03
N GLY A 237 4.79 -8.86 8.03
CA GLY A 237 4.92 -9.67 9.25
C GLY A 237 6.20 -10.50 9.27
N PRO A 238 6.56 -11.08 10.44
CA PRO A 238 7.62 -12.08 10.53
C PRO A 238 7.33 -13.32 9.67
N ALA A 239 8.40 -13.98 9.22
CA ALA A 239 8.30 -15.17 8.39
C ALA A 239 7.47 -16.27 9.06
N GLY A 240 6.53 -16.85 8.30
CA GLY A 240 5.65 -17.93 8.77
C GLY A 240 4.47 -17.48 9.63
N GLU A 241 4.43 -16.22 10.12
CA GLU A 241 3.32 -15.77 10.96
C GLU A 241 2.02 -15.62 10.19
N ALA A 242 2.04 -15.15 8.94
CA ALA A 242 0.83 -15.02 8.13
C ALA A 242 0.01 -16.32 8.05
N ALA A 243 0.69 -17.45 7.80
CA ALA A 243 0.04 -18.76 7.78
C ALA A 243 -0.51 -19.17 9.15
N ASN A 244 0.17 -18.81 10.24
CA ASN A 244 -0.29 -19.09 11.60
C ASN A 244 -1.44 -18.17 12.01
N ILE A 245 -1.47 -16.91 11.57
CA ILE A 245 -2.60 -16.00 11.74
C ILE A 245 -3.83 -16.57 11.05
N VAL A 246 -3.70 -17.05 9.80
CA VAL A 246 -4.82 -17.71 9.08
C VAL A 246 -5.36 -18.90 9.87
N LYS A 247 -4.50 -19.73 10.47
CA LYS A 247 -4.94 -20.85 11.33
C LYS A 247 -5.77 -20.35 12.51
N VAL A 248 -5.28 -19.33 13.23
CA VAL A 248 -5.99 -18.72 14.37
C VAL A 248 -7.36 -18.16 13.92
N LEU A 249 -7.39 -17.40 12.83
CA LEU A 249 -8.62 -16.78 12.31
C LEU A 249 -9.66 -17.82 11.84
N THR A 250 -9.19 -18.97 11.35
CA THR A 250 -10.06 -20.07 10.90
C THR A 250 -10.39 -21.08 12.02
N GLY A 251 -10.03 -20.76 13.27
CA GLY A 251 -10.35 -21.58 14.44
C GLY A 251 -9.52 -22.86 14.57
N GLN A 252 -8.39 -22.95 13.87
CA GLN A 252 -7.48 -24.07 14.00
C GLN A 252 -6.62 -23.93 15.26
N GLU A 253 -6.39 -25.05 15.95
CA GLU A 253 -5.52 -25.09 17.12
C GLU A 253 -4.07 -24.79 16.73
N ILE A 254 -3.40 -23.95 17.53
CA ILE A 254 -2.01 -23.61 17.36
C ILE A 254 -1.26 -23.80 18.67
N LYS A 255 -0.07 -24.40 18.59
CA LYS A 255 0.77 -24.55 19.77
C LYS A 255 1.23 -23.17 20.28
N PRO A 256 1.32 -22.94 21.61
CA PRO A 256 1.69 -21.64 22.17
C PRO A 256 2.98 -21.03 21.63
N GLU A 257 3.98 -21.85 21.31
CA GLU A 257 5.26 -21.43 20.73
C GLU A 257 5.14 -20.93 19.27
N ASN A 258 4.07 -21.31 18.58
CA ASN A 258 3.79 -20.91 17.19
C ASN A 258 2.75 -19.79 17.10
N PHE A 259 2.18 -19.36 18.23
CA PHE A 259 1.20 -18.28 18.23
C PHE A 259 1.86 -16.98 17.71
N PRO A 260 1.28 -16.31 16.71
CA PRO A 260 1.90 -15.16 16.05
C PRO A 260 2.29 -14.06 17.04
N ALA A 261 3.53 -13.59 17.00
CA ALA A 261 3.99 -12.53 17.90
C ALA A 261 3.23 -11.22 17.62
N VAL A 262 2.89 -10.94 16.36
CA VAL A 262 2.15 -9.72 16.01
C VAL A 262 0.80 -9.62 16.74
N LEU A 263 0.10 -10.75 16.95
CA LEU A 263 -1.17 -10.81 17.69
C LEU A 263 -1.01 -10.62 19.21
N ARG A 264 0.22 -10.68 19.73
CA ARG A 264 0.55 -10.32 21.12
C ARG A 264 0.98 -8.86 21.26
N THR A 265 1.20 -8.17 20.14
CA THR A 265 1.68 -6.80 20.09
C THR A 265 0.53 -5.84 19.79
N ILE A 266 -0.17 -6.04 18.67
CA ILE A 266 -1.26 -5.15 18.25
C ILE A 266 -2.36 -5.09 19.31
N HIS A 267 -2.98 -3.92 19.47
CA HIS A 267 -3.99 -3.64 20.49
C HIS A 267 -3.53 -3.88 21.94
N THR A 268 -2.23 -3.78 22.20
CA THR A 268 -1.65 -3.83 23.56
C THR A 268 -0.72 -2.64 23.81
N GLU A 269 -0.26 -2.48 25.05
CA GLU A 269 0.74 -1.46 25.41
C GLU A 269 2.10 -1.68 24.72
N ASN A 270 2.34 -2.88 24.18
CA ASN A 270 3.57 -3.22 23.48
C ASN A 270 3.60 -2.70 22.03
N ASP A 271 2.45 -2.29 21.48
CA ASP A 271 2.40 -1.67 20.15
C ASP A 271 3.00 -0.27 20.21
N THR A 272 4.32 -0.23 20.08
CA THR A 272 5.19 0.92 20.22
C THR A 272 6.17 0.99 19.06
N ILE A 273 6.78 2.16 18.88
CA ILE A 273 7.70 2.40 17.76
C ILE A 273 8.90 1.45 17.73
N ASP A 274 9.30 0.91 18.88
CA ASP A 274 10.44 -0.02 18.98
C ASP A 274 10.16 -1.36 18.26
N ALA A 275 8.89 -1.69 18.01
CA ALA A 275 8.50 -2.88 17.25
C ALA A 275 8.68 -2.71 15.72
N VAL A 276 8.96 -1.50 15.24
CA VAL A 276 8.96 -1.17 13.80
C VAL A 276 10.34 -1.44 13.17
N ASP A 277 10.40 -2.35 12.20
CA ASP A 277 11.59 -2.56 11.37
C ASP A 277 11.53 -1.70 10.09
N ALA A 278 11.94 -0.44 10.23
CA ALA A 278 11.96 0.52 9.12
C ALA A 278 12.83 0.07 7.93
N LYS A 279 13.89 -0.70 8.17
CA LYS A 279 14.76 -1.20 7.08
C LYS A 279 14.06 -2.30 6.30
N ALA A 280 13.36 -3.21 6.96
CA ALA A 280 12.56 -4.22 6.30
C ALA A 280 11.40 -3.60 5.52
N VAL A 281 10.71 -2.63 6.12
CA VAL A 281 9.64 -1.89 5.45
C VAL A 281 10.14 -1.19 4.19
N ALA A 282 11.29 -0.52 4.22
CA ALA A 282 11.85 0.12 3.03
C ALA A 282 12.14 -0.87 1.89
N ARG A 283 12.61 -2.10 2.20
CA ARG A 283 12.79 -3.16 1.19
C ARG A 283 11.45 -3.66 0.66
N ALA A 284 10.47 -3.85 1.54
CA ALA A 284 9.13 -4.31 1.18
C ALA A 284 8.39 -3.30 0.29
N LEU A 285 8.50 -2.01 0.60
CA LEU A 285 7.93 -0.92 -0.20
C LEU A 285 8.49 -0.89 -1.62
N ALA A 286 9.77 -1.22 -1.82
CA ALA A 286 10.34 -1.27 -3.17
C ALA A 286 9.64 -2.34 -4.03
N VAL A 287 9.34 -3.51 -3.45
CA VAL A 287 8.58 -4.57 -4.13
C VAL A 287 7.17 -4.09 -4.47
N VAL A 288 6.50 -3.47 -3.50
CA VAL A 288 5.13 -2.96 -3.67
C VAL A 288 5.08 -1.85 -4.71
N GLU A 289 6.01 -0.88 -4.68
CA GLU A 289 6.14 0.18 -5.68
C GLU A 289 6.32 -0.42 -7.08
N ALA A 290 7.22 -1.40 -7.24
CA ALA A 290 7.42 -2.09 -8.51
C ALA A 290 6.14 -2.75 -9.01
N ALA A 291 5.42 -3.47 -8.13
CA ALA A 291 4.15 -4.10 -8.47
C ALA A 291 3.09 -3.07 -8.92
N ILE A 292 2.94 -1.96 -8.20
CA ILE A 292 2.01 -0.87 -8.56
C ILE A 292 2.38 -0.25 -9.90
N ARG A 293 3.67 -0.04 -10.20
CA ARG A 293 4.12 0.49 -11.50
C ARG A 293 3.71 -0.41 -12.67
N THR A 294 3.51 -1.71 -12.46
CA THR A 294 3.04 -2.61 -13.53
C THR A 294 1.59 -2.36 -13.96
N LEU A 295 0.80 -1.64 -13.16
CA LEU A 295 -0.56 -1.22 -13.50
C LEU A 295 -0.58 -0.10 -14.55
N ASP A 296 0.54 0.62 -14.70
CA ASP A 296 0.68 1.82 -15.55
C ASP A 296 0.95 1.47 -17.02
N LYS A 297 0.10 0.62 -17.58
CA LYS A 297 0.06 0.25 -19.00
C LYS A 297 -0.85 1.19 -19.78
#